data_AF-Q6L718-F1
#
_entry.id   AF-Q6L718-F1
#
_cell.length_a   1.000
_cell.length_b   1.000
_cell.length_c   1.000
_cell.angle_alpha   90.00
_cell.angle_beta   90.00
_cell.angle_gamma   90.00
#
_symmetry.space_group_name_H-M   'P 1'
#
loop_
_entity.id
_entity.type
_entity.pdbx_description
1 polymer ?
#
loop_
_entity_poly.entity_id
_entity_poly.type
_entity_poly.pdbx_seq_one_letter_code
_entity_poly.pdbx_strand_id
1 'polypeptide(L)'
;GYPIRAWERFKKHGLVTGGNYDSGEGCQPYRVPPCPLDEYGNNTCRGKPAEKNHRCTRMCYGNQDLDFKEDHHYTRDAYYLTYGTIQNDILAYGPIEASFEVYDD
;
A
#
# COMPACT_ATOMS: atom_id res chain seq x y z
N GLY A 1 11.02 3.34 -0.73
CA GLY A 1 10.77 2.86 -2.11
C GLY A 1 10.83 4.05 -3.07
N TYR A 2 10.36 3.90 -4.31
CA TYR A 2 10.22 5.01 -5.24
C TYR A 2 8.73 5.11 -5.68
N PRO A 3 7.96 6.09 -5.17
CA PRO A 3 6.49 6.13 -5.29
C PRO A 3 5.93 5.85 -6.68
N ILE A 4 6.42 6.56 -7.71
CA ILE A 4 5.97 6.39 -9.10
C ILE A 4 6.12 4.96 -9.63
N ARG A 5 7.13 4.19 -9.18
CA ARG A 5 7.30 2.79 -9.60
C ARG A 5 6.19 1.88 -9.05
N ALA A 6 5.55 2.25 -7.94
CA ALA A 6 4.37 1.55 -7.45
C ALA A 6 3.18 1.75 -8.41
N TRP A 7 2.93 2.98 -8.87
CA TRP A 7 1.90 3.28 -9.87
C TRP A 7 2.18 2.64 -11.23
N GLU A 8 3.42 2.69 -11.71
CA GLU A 8 3.82 2.00 -12.95
C GLU A 8 3.61 0.48 -12.84
N ARG A 9 3.94 -0.10 -11.68
CA ARG A 9 3.69 -1.51 -11.39
C ARG A 9 2.20 -1.82 -11.39
N PHE A 10 1.39 -0.98 -10.75
CA PHE A 10 -0.06 -1.13 -10.69
C PHE A 10 -0.69 -1.03 -12.08
N LYS A 11 -0.25 -0.09 -12.92
CA LYS A 11 -0.67 0.01 -14.32
C LYS A 11 -0.32 -1.24 -15.13
N LYS A 12 0.93 -1.71 -15.01
CA LYS A 12 1.46 -2.78 -15.88
C LYS A 12 1.01 -4.18 -15.46
N HIS A 13 0.96 -4.44 -14.16
CA HIS A 13 0.78 -5.77 -13.61
C HIS A 13 -0.50 -5.90 -12.79
N GLY A 14 -1.10 -4.79 -12.39
CA GLY A 14 -2.22 -4.79 -11.46
C GLY A 14 -1.81 -5.10 -10.03
N LEU A 15 -2.77 -5.00 -9.13
CA LEU A 15 -2.67 -5.40 -7.74
C LEU A 15 -3.97 -6.10 -7.35
N VAL A 16 -3.84 -7.16 -6.57
CA VAL A 16 -4.99 -7.87 -5.99
C VAL A 16 -5.53 -7.12 -4.77
N THR A 17 -6.75 -7.43 -4.36
CA THR A 17 -7.35 -6.92 -3.13
C THR A 17 -6.59 -7.40 -1.90
N GLY A 18 -6.67 -6.66 -0.79
CA GLY A 18 -6.07 -7.03 0.47
C GLY A 18 -6.39 -6.03 1.57
N GLY A 19 -6.94 -6.52 2.68
CA GLY A 19 -7.28 -5.72 3.84
C GLY A 19 -6.15 -5.57 4.86
N ASN A 20 -6.55 -5.19 6.07
CA ASN A 20 -5.65 -4.99 7.19
C ASN A 20 -5.02 -6.30 7.68
N TYR A 21 -4.01 -6.16 8.53
CA TYR A 21 -3.42 -7.28 9.25
C TYR A 21 -4.50 -8.06 10.02
N ASP A 22 -4.46 -9.40 9.90
CA ASP A 22 -5.42 -10.34 10.49
C ASP A 22 -6.91 -10.07 10.17
N SER A 23 -7.25 -9.27 9.15
CA SER A 23 -8.66 -9.06 8.78
C SER A 23 -9.26 -10.19 7.95
N GLY A 24 -8.42 -10.95 7.25
CA GLY A 24 -8.87 -11.99 6.31
C GLY A 24 -9.55 -11.43 5.05
N GLU A 25 -9.61 -10.11 4.89
CA GLU A 25 -10.31 -9.45 3.79
C GLU A 25 -9.43 -9.39 2.52
N GLY A 26 -10.07 -9.65 1.38
CA GLY A 26 -9.42 -9.64 0.07
C GLY A 26 -8.43 -10.78 -0.14
N CYS A 27 -7.78 -10.80 -1.30
CA CYS A 27 -6.88 -11.87 -1.72
C CYS A 27 -5.58 -11.91 -0.89
N GLN A 28 -4.94 -10.76 -0.66
CA GLN A 28 -3.64 -10.64 0.00
C GLN A 28 -3.64 -9.58 1.11
N PRO A 29 -4.30 -9.85 2.26
CA PRO A 29 -4.27 -8.93 3.40
C PRO A 29 -2.84 -8.67 3.91
N TYR A 30 -2.65 -7.55 4.59
CA TYR A 30 -1.35 -7.13 5.09
C TYR A 30 -0.78 -8.14 6.10
N ARG A 31 0.52 -8.45 6.02
CA ARG A 31 1.15 -9.49 6.86
C ARG A 31 1.97 -8.95 8.04
N VAL A 32 2.26 -7.66 8.06
CA VAL A 32 3.05 -7.06 9.13
C VAL A 32 2.09 -6.50 10.19
N PRO A 33 2.21 -6.92 11.45
CA PRO A 33 1.31 -6.44 12.51
C PRO A 33 1.45 -4.93 12.71
N PRO A 34 0.38 -4.23 13.12
CA PRO A 34 0.43 -2.82 13.43
C PRO A 34 1.35 -2.55 14.63
N CYS A 35 1.85 -1.32 14.68
CA CYS A 35 2.76 -0.83 15.72
C CYS A 35 2.07 0.25 16.57
N PRO A 36 1.13 -0.12 17.47
CA PRO A 36 0.44 0.85 18.31
C PRO A 36 1.42 1.52 19.29
N LEU A 37 1.01 2.67 19.79
CA LEU A 37 1.63 3.28 20.96
C LEU A 37 1.12 2.56 22.22
N ASP A 38 2.01 2.29 23.16
CA ASP A 38 1.62 1.82 24.49
C ASP A 38 1.01 2.96 25.33
N GLU A 39 0.57 2.64 26.55
CA GLU A 39 -0.02 3.61 27.49
C GLU A 39 0.93 4.74 27.89
N TYR A 40 2.24 4.59 27.62
CA TYR A 40 3.29 5.57 27.88
C TYR A 40 3.72 6.33 26.63
N GLY A 41 3.03 6.13 25.49
CA GLY A 41 3.33 6.80 24.22
C GLY A 41 4.53 6.22 23.48
N ASN A 42 5.07 5.06 23.88
CA ASN A 42 6.17 4.42 23.16
C ASN A 42 5.65 3.55 22.02
N ASN A 43 6.33 3.62 20.87
CA ASN A 43 6.04 2.75 19.74
C ASN A 43 6.43 1.29 20.05
N THR A 44 5.45 0.39 20.04
CA THR A 44 5.62 -1.05 20.33
C THR A 44 6.53 -1.79 19.35
N CYS A 45 6.83 -1.22 18.18
CA CYS A 45 7.77 -1.78 17.21
C CYS A 45 9.19 -1.23 17.34
N ARG A 46 9.46 -0.33 18.29
CA ARG A 46 10.81 0.17 18.53
C ARG A 46 11.77 -1.00 18.82
N GLY A 47 12.86 -1.07 18.05
CA GLY A 47 13.86 -2.13 18.19
C GLY A 47 13.47 -3.50 17.61
N LYS A 48 12.27 -3.64 17.03
CA LYS A 48 11.91 -4.86 16.30
C LYS A 48 12.63 -4.91 14.95
N PRO A 49 13.08 -6.10 14.49
CA PRO A 49 13.65 -6.22 13.16
C PRO A 49 12.58 -5.93 12.11
N ALA A 50 13.01 -5.39 10.96
CA ALA A 50 12.15 -5.31 9.79
C ALA A 50 11.65 -6.70 9.38
N GLU A 51 10.44 -6.77 8.83
CA GLU A 51 9.90 -8.00 8.26
C GLU A 51 10.87 -8.53 7.20
N LYS A 52 11.30 -9.78 7.34
CA LYS A 52 12.30 -10.39 6.43
C LYS A 52 11.65 -11.09 5.25
N ASN A 53 10.37 -11.47 5.39
CA ASN A 53 9.65 -12.28 4.42
C ASN A 53 8.83 -11.43 3.46
N HIS A 54 9.52 -10.76 2.54
CA HIS A 54 8.89 -10.06 1.41
C HIS A 54 8.69 -10.94 0.18
N ARG A 55 8.54 -12.26 0.36
CA ARG A 55 8.33 -13.17 -0.77
C ARG A 55 7.01 -12.85 -1.46
N CYS A 56 7.09 -12.52 -2.74
CA CYS A 56 5.92 -12.34 -3.60
C CYS A 56 5.27 -13.69 -3.88
N THR A 57 4.18 -13.99 -3.17
CA THR A 57 3.34 -15.16 -3.41
C THR A 57 2.31 -14.85 -4.49
N ARG A 58 2.17 -15.72 -5.49
CA ARG A 58 1.20 -15.57 -6.59
C ARG A 58 -0.07 -16.39 -6.31
N MET A 59 -0.64 -16.19 -5.13
CA MET A 59 -1.86 -16.85 -4.67
C MET A 59 -2.53 -15.98 -3.60
N CYS A 60 -3.85 -16.16 -3.44
CA CYS A 60 -4.59 -15.56 -2.34
C CYS A 60 -4.33 -16.33 -1.03
N TYR A 61 -4.21 -15.58 0.06
CA TYR A 61 -4.00 -16.11 1.41
C TYR A 61 -4.88 -15.41 2.46
N GLY A 62 -5.71 -14.44 2.06
CA GLY A 62 -6.85 -13.95 2.85
C GLY A 62 -8.10 -14.75 2.50
N ASN A 63 -8.99 -14.15 1.72
CA ASN A 63 -10.17 -14.83 1.18
C ASN A 63 -9.75 -15.86 0.11
N GLN A 64 -10.00 -17.13 0.40
CA GLN A 64 -9.65 -18.27 -0.46
C GLN A 64 -10.66 -18.53 -1.59
N ASP A 65 -11.83 -17.88 -1.56
CA ASP A 65 -12.83 -17.99 -2.62
C ASP A 65 -12.47 -17.13 -3.86
N LEU A 66 -11.49 -16.22 -3.74
CA LEU A 66 -11.01 -15.38 -4.83
C LEU A 66 -9.94 -16.09 -5.67
N ASP A 67 -10.00 -15.93 -6.99
CA ASP A 67 -8.91 -16.33 -7.88
C ASP A 67 -7.86 -15.23 -7.96
N PHE A 68 -6.60 -15.57 -7.70
CA PHE A 68 -5.49 -14.61 -7.70
C PHE A 68 -5.32 -13.89 -9.04
N LYS A 69 -5.53 -14.56 -10.17
CA LYS A 69 -5.32 -13.93 -11.48
C LYS A 69 -6.46 -12.97 -11.81
N GLU A 70 -7.69 -13.36 -11.51
CA GLU A 70 -8.88 -12.56 -11.80
C GLU A 70 -9.06 -11.37 -10.83
N ASP A 71 -8.53 -11.45 -9.61
CA ASP A 71 -8.63 -10.39 -8.60
C ASP A 71 -7.69 -9.19 -8.86
N HIS A 72 -6.89 -9.20 -9.94
CA HIS A 72 -6.03 -8.07 -10.25
C HIS A 72 -6.84 -6.87 -10.75
N HIS A 73 -6.74 -5.77 -10.02
CA HIS A 73 -7.20 -4.46 -10.45
C HIS A 73 -6.07 -3.71 -11.13
N TYR A 74 -6.40 -2.82 -12.06
CA TYR A 74 -5.44 -2.06 -12.84
C TYR A 74 -5.82 -0.58 -12.85
N THR A 75 -4.82 0.30 -12.82
CA THR A 75 -5.02 1.70 -13.19
C THR A 75 -4.76 1.88 -14.69
N ARG A 76 -5.49 2.81 -15.31
CA ARG A 76 -5.25 3.18 -16.71
C ARG A 76 -3.92 3.91 -16.88
N ASP A 77 -3.61 4.83 -15.97
CA ASP A 77 -2.48 5.75 -16.08
C ASP A 77 -1.68 5.89 -14.79
N ALA A 78 -0.44 6.33 -14.95
CA ALA A 78 0.51 6.66 -13.89
C ALA A 78 1.31 7.87 -14.40
N TYR A 79 1.21 9.00 -13.72
CA TYR A 79 1.79 10.26 -14.17
C TYR A 79 2.20 11.13 -12.99
N TYR A 80 3.06 12.12 -13.27
CA TYR A 80 3.45 13.12 -12.30
C TYR A 80 2.51 14.31 -12.35
N LEU A 81 2.27 14.88 -11.18
CA LEU A 81 1.58 16.15 -11.05
C LEU A 81 2.59 17.28 -10.88
N THR A 82 2.25 18.44 -11.43
CA THR A 82 2.95 19.70 -11.19
C THR A 82 2.15 20.56 -10.23
N TYR A 83 2.79 21.53 -9.56
CA TYR A 83 2.15 22.40 -8.58
C TYR A 83 0.81 23.01 -9.07
N GLY A 84 0.75 23.47 -10.31
CA GLY A 84 -0.45 24.07 -10.90
C GLY A 84 -1.59 23.09 -11.22
N THR A 85 -1.33 21.78 -11.13
CA THR A 85 -2.28 20.72 -11.48
C THR A 85 -2.79 19.93 -10.29
N ILE A 86 -2.07 19.94 -9.16
CA ILE A 86 -2.37 19.12 -7.97
C ILE A 86 -3.81 19.33 -7.47
N GLN A 87 -4.23 20.58 -7.27
CA GLN A 87 -5.56 20.86 -6.71
C GLN A 87 -6.69 20.41 -7.65
N ASN A 88 -6.52 20.64 -8.96
CA ASN A 88 -7.52 20.24 -9.95
C ASN A 88 -7.62 18.71 -10.06
N ASP A 89 -6.49 18.01 -10.01
CA ASP A 89 -6.45 16.55 -10.06
C ASP A 89 -7.13 15.94 -8.82
N ILE A 90 -6.85 16.48 -7.63
CA ILE A 90 -7.50 16.04 -6.39
C ILE A 90 -9.02 16.21 -6.45
N LEU A 91 -9.50 17.35 -6.94
CA LEU A 91 -10.94 17.63 -7.06
C LEU A 91 -11.63 16.73 -8.10
N ALA A 92 -10.92 16.37 -9.18
CA ALA A 92 -11.49 15.60 -10.27
C ALA A 92 -11.41 14.08 -10.05
N TYR A 93 -10.32 13.58 -9.48
CA TYR A 93 -9.99 12.15 -9.42
C TYR A 93 -9.77 11.61 -8.00
N GLY A 94 -9.66 12.48 -7.00
CA GLY A 94 -9.53 12.10 -5.59
C GLY A 94 -8.09 12.12 -5.06
N PRO A 95 -7.81 11.41 -3.97
CA PRO A 95 -6.52 11.47 -3.29
C PRO A 95 -5.33 11.10 -4.17
N ILE A 96 -4.19 11.75 -3.92
CA ILE A 96 -2.91 11.52 -4.62
C ILE A 96 -1.85 11.01 -3.64
N GLU A 97 -0.79 10.39 -4.16
CA GLU A 97 0.41 10.07 -3.38
C GLU A 97 1.44 11.20 -3.50
N ALA A 98 2.06 11.57 -2.38
CA ALA A 98 3.15 12.54 -2.32
C ALA A 98 4.24 12.07 -1.35
N SER A 99 5.45 12.60 -1.51
CA SER A 99 6.57 12.38 -0.60
C SER A 99 7.08 13.71 -0.07
N PHE A 100 7.49 13.72 1.19
CA PHE A 100 8.10 14.87 1.85
C PHE A 100 9.24 14.41 2.76
N GLU A 101 10.11 15.33 3.13
CA GLU A 101 11.21 15.07 4.05
C GLU A 101 10.72 15.18 5.50
N VAL A 102 11.02 14.16 6.31
CA VAL A 102 10.68 14.13 7.72
C VAL A 102 11.88 14.60 8.53
N TYR A 103 11.65 15.60 9.38
CA TYR A 103 12.62 16.18 10.31
C TYR A 103 12.17 15.89 11.75
N ASP A 104 13.04 16.15 12.73
CA ASP A 104 12.81 15.82 14.14
C ASP A 104 11.97 16.88 14.91
N ASP A 105 11.66 18.02 14.27
CA ASP A 105 11.04 19.21 14.86
C ASP A 105 9.50 19.21 14.89
#